data_AF-A0A6G8C576-F1
#
_entry.id   AF-A0A6G8C576-F1
#
_cell.length_a   1.000
_cell.length_b   1.000
_cell.length_c   1.000
_cell.angle_alpha   90.00
_cell.angle_beta   90.00
_cell.angle_gamma   90.00
#
_symmetry.space_group_name_H-M   'P 1'
#
loop_
_entity.id
_entity.type
_entity.pdbx_description
1 polymer ?
#
loop_
_entity_poly.entity_id
_entity_poly.type
_entity_poly.pdbx_seq_one_letter_code
_entity_poly.pdbx_strand_id
1 'polypeptide(L)'
;MKTSPKSQGRAARPKWSTLAILSMVSAGGSLHAAEIDVGNDDFKVRLDTTVRYNVGARAKDCDANICGNGAGAGDISAHQSDRKFSKKGNIVTNRIDLLPELDVIYKEKLGFRVSGAAWFDAAYSNKIRGDSAFDAAPGGAGQGAGPAGSSYIDYTKRYARGPSAEFLDAFVFAKFDVGGVPVNVKAGQHNIFWGEALFSPVNGISVGQGPLDFRKSLATPGIEAKEVFRPLNQLSFSADITDRVTLAGQYFLDWKPTILPDGGTYFGAADGLNMQGGTSIFGVPFGGVTTKPKSKHGDFGLALKLRPEWLDGRVGFYYREYTDKLPQLIINGITVVNGAVAPTQFGLDYSTPRQKLLGVSLNKQVGDMSVGADLTYRKNAQLAAKPFSTLAGASNIGYGAVGNSMLPVGDVVSGVVNAIAYFGKTPVFDSASLQAEVNFSHLNSVKRNGDSFFAEGYNCPQAQTEGFPYGCATKNSVGIAVAFEPKWFQVFNGVDISMPMFLGLGVKGNSVVMFGDNKGQGSYSLGVSADIDNKHSISLKYNGFLAKHSKDELGAASNSNASLGKYWDRDWISLTYKTTF
;
A
#
# COMPACT_ATOMS: atom_id res chain seq x y z
N MET A 1 69.64 13.29 29.95
CA MET A 1 69.55 11.86 29.60
C MET A 1 68.09 11.44 29.66
N LYS A 2 67.54 10.94 28.54
CA LYS A 2 66.28 10.17 28.37
C LYS A 2 64.94 10.88 28.69
N THR A 3 64.21 11.41 27.70
CA THR A 3 63.27 10.77 26.73
C THR A 3 61.87 10.46 27.29
N SER A 4 60.88 11.19 26.76
CA SER A 4 59.43 10.95 26.83
C SER A 4 59.02 9.65 26.11
N PRO A 5 57.96 8.94 26.56
CA PRO A 5 57.24 7.99 25.73
C PRO A 5 55.86 8.52 25.29
N LYS A 6 55.62 8.33 23.99
CA LYS A 6 54.40 8.58 23.20
C LYS A 6 53.28 7.61 23.57
N SER A 7 52.05 8.10 23.63
CA SER A 7 50.81 7.30 23.61
C SER A 7 50.50 6.81 22.19
N GLN A 8 50.36 5.49 22.01
CA GLN A 8 49.97 4.88 20.74
C GLN A 8 48.44 4.94 20.56
N GLY A 9 48.00 5.54 19.44
CA GLY A 9 46.61 5.47 18.97
C GLY A 9 46.30 4.10 18.36
N ARG A 10 45.19 3.48 18.80
CA ARG A 10 44.60 2.33 18.12
C ARG A 10 43.68 2.82 17.00
N ALA A 11 44.11 2.64 15.76
CA ALA A 11 43.29 2.84 14.57
C ALA A 11 42.23 1.73 14.47
N ALA A 12 40.96 2.11 14.29
CA ALA A 12 39.86 1.21 14.01
C ALA A 12 39.99 0.65 12.57
N ARG A 13 40.04 -0.67 12.44
CA ARG A 13 40.00 -1.37 11.14
C ARG A 13 38.56 -1.38 10.60
N PRO A 14 38.30 -1.01 9.33
CA PRO A 14 36.99 -1.20 8.73
C PRO A 14 36.77 -2.71 8.46
N LYS A 15 35.61 -3.24 8.87
CA LYS A 15 35.19 -4.62 8.58
C LYS A 15 34.68 -4.69 7.14
N TRP A 16 35.48 -5.27 6.25
CA TRP A 16 35.14 -5.59 4.87
C TRP A 16 34.11 -6.74 4.83
N SER A 17 32.84 -6.42 5.04
CA SER A 17 31.74 -7.41 4.97
C SER A 17 30.64 -7.04 3.97
N THR A 18 30.83 -5.98 3.17
CA THR A 18 29.82 -5.49 2.21
C THR A 18 30.07 -5.91 0.75
N LEU A 19 31.17 -6.61 0.44
CA LEU A 19 31.54 -6.96 -0.94
C LEU A 19 31.28 -8.42 -1.36
N ALA A 20 30.84 -9.30 -0.45
CA ALA A 20 30.68 -10.72 -0.74
C ALA A 20 29.29 -11.14 -1.28
N ILE A 21 28.33 -10.22 -1.38
CA ILE A 21 26.98 -10.52 -1.91
C ILE A 21 26.85 -10.17 -3.40
N LEU A 22 27.68 -9.25 -3.92
CA LEU A 22 27.70 -8.96 -5.37
C LEU A 22 28.34 -10.08 -6.20
N SER A 23 29.20 -10.91 -5.61
CA SER A 23 29.94 -11.97 -6.32
C SER A 23 29.15 -13.29 -6.48
N MET A 24 27.99 -13.45 -5.85
CA MET A 24 27.12 -14.63 -6.05
C MET A 24 26.12 -14.48 -7.21
N VAL A 25 25.97 -13.29 -7.79
CA VAL A 25 25.13 -13.07 -8.98
C VAL A 25 25.88 -13.43 -10.29
N SER A 26 27.21 -13.57 -10.23
CA SER A 26 28.06 -13.86 -11.40
C SER A 26 28.40 -15.35 -11.62
N ALA A 27 27.80 -16.27 -10.86
CA ALA A 27 28.13 -17.71 -10.92
C ALA A 27 26.90 -18.64 -11.02
N GLY A 28 25.86 -18.22 -11.73
CA GLY A 28 24.82 -19.09 -12.27
C GLY A 28 24.79 -18.91 -13.78
N GLY A 29 24.82 -20.00 -14.54
CA GLY A 29 24.79 -19.95 -16.01
C GLY A 29 23.60 -19.14 -16.54
N SER A 30 23.64 -18.80 -17.82
CA SER A 30 22.59 -18.12 -18.56
C SER A 30 21.25 -18.87 -18.46
N LEU A 31 20.54 -18.75 -17.33
CA LEU A 31 19.11 -18.93 -17.32
C LEU A 31 18.58 -17.77 -18.16
N HIS A 32 18.03 -18.10 -19.31
CA HIS A 32 17.22 -17.21 -20.11
C HIS A 32 15.77 -17.53 -19.78
N ALA A 33 14.90 -16.51 -19.83
CA ALA A 33 13.46 -16.70 -19.69
C ALA A 33 13.07 -17.50 -20.93
N ALA A 34 12.95 -18.81 -20.77
CA ALA A 34 12.80 -19.74 -21.88
C ALA A 34 11.73 -20.75 -21.51
N GLU A 35 10.89 -21.06 -22.50
CA GLU A 35 10.01 -22.21 -22.45
C GLU A 35 10.86 -23.46 -22.19
N ILE A 36 10.53 -24.19 -21.14
CA ILE A 36 11.21 -25.42 -20.76
C ILE A 36 10.65 -26.52 -21.66
N ASP A 37 11.47 -27.00 -22.59
CA ASP A 37 11.13 -28.16 -23.41
C ASP A 37 11.07 -29.42 -22.52
N VAL A 38 9.88 -30.00 -22.40
CA VAL A 38 9.61 -31.21 -21.63
C VAL A 38 9.44 -32.46 -22.53
N GLY A 39 9.76 -32.34 -23.82
CA GLY A 39 9.69 -33.44 -24.80
C GLY A 39 8.27 -33.82 -25.21
N ASN A 40 7.29 -32.94 -24.99
CA ASN A 40 5.90 -33.14 -25.37
C ASN A 40 5.23 -31.81 -25.75
N ASP A 41 4.89 -31.66 -27.03
CA ASP A 41 4.27 -30.45 -27.60
C ASP A 41 2.90 -30.09 -27.01
N ASP A 42 2.23 -31.03 -26.32
CA ASP A 42 1.00 -30.74 -25.59
C ASP A 42 1.26 -29.87 -24.35
N PHE A 43 2.50 -29.79 -23.85
CA PHE A 43 2.87 -29.02 -22.67
C PHE A 43 3.65 -27.77 -23.05
N LYS A 44 3.19 -26.63 -22.54
CA LYS A 44 3.95 -25.37 -22.51
C LYS A 44 4.33 -25.08 -21.06
N VAL A 45 5.62 -25.11 -20.76
CA VAL A 45 6.15 -24.86 -19.41
C VAL A 45 7.02 -23.61 -19.45
N ARG A 46 6.73 -22.63 -18.61
CA ARG A 46 7.53 -21.40 -18.50
C ARG A 46 7.91 -21.16 -17.05
N LEU A 47 9.19 -20.89 -16.82
CA LEU A 47 9.70 -20.42 -15.54
C LEU A 47 10.38 -19.07 -15.77
N ASP A 48 9.78 -18.01 -15.26
CA ASP A 48 10.35 -16.67 -15.26
C ASP A 48 10.84 -16.33 -13.84
N THR A 49 12.03 -15.75 -13.72
CA THR A 49 12.59 -15.29 -12.45
C THR A 49 13.04 -13.84 -12.56
N THR A 50 12.33 -12.95 -11.86
CA THR A 50 12.74 -11.55 -11.73
C THR A 50 13.63 -11.38 -10.50
N VAL A 51 14.80 -10.75 -10.68
CA VAL A 51 15.68 -10.28 -9.61
C VAL A 51 15.64 -8.77 -9.56
N ARG A 52 15.51 -8.23 -8.35
CA ARG A 52 15.50 -6.79 -8.12
C ARG A 52 16.40 -6.42 -6.95
N TYR A 53 17.19 -5.37 -7.13
CA TYR A 53 17.98 -4.75 -6.07
C TYR A 53 17.57 -3.29 -5.92
N ASN A 54 17.35 -2.87 -4.68
CA ASN A 54 16.92 -1.54 -4.31
C ASN A 54 17.86 -0.98 -3.24
N VAL A 55 18.41 0.21 -3.48
CA VAL A 55 19.05 1.00 -2.43
C VAL A 55 18.42 2.38 -2.39
N GLY A 56 18.07 2.85 -1.20
CA GLY A 56 17.40 4.14 -1.05
C GLY A 56 17.89 4.88 0.18
N ALA A 57 18.02 6.19 0.06
CA ALA A 57 18.53 7.07 1.08
C ALA A 57 17.57 8.23 1.35
N ARG A 58 17.39 8.58 2.63
CA ARG A 58 16.61 9.74 3.05
C ARG A 58 17.17 11.03 2.45
N ALA A 59 16.30 11.89 1.92
CA ALA A 59 16.70 13.08 1.18
C ALA A 59 17.04 14.30 2.07
N LYS A 60 16.48 14.36 3.28
CA LYS A 60 16.65 15.47 4.23
C LYS A 60 16.83 14.98 5.66
N ASP A 61 17.41 15.80 6.53
CA ASP A 61 17.44 15.50 7.96
C ASP A 61 16.00 15.41 8.49
N CYS A 62 15.79 14.55 9.49
CA CYS A 62 14.49 14.41 10.11
C CYS A 62 14.06 15.70 10.85
N ASP A 63 12.77 16.02 10.73
CA ASP A 63 12.11 17.06 11.50
C ASP A 63 12.16 16.72 13.00
N ALA A 64 12.75 17.62 13.80
CA ALA A 64 12.85 17.47 15.24
C ALA A 64 11.48 17.36 15.93
N ASN A 65 10.42 17.90 15.32
CA ASN A 65 9.04 17.76 15.79
C ASN A 65 8.47 16.35 15.56
N ILE A 66 9.20 15.48 14.85
CA ILE A 66 8.84 14.08 14.62
C ILE A 66 9.81 13.14 15.37
N CYS A 67 11.10 13.10 15.02
CA CYS A 67 12.05 12.14 15.62
C CYS A 67 12.56 12.53 17.01
N GLY A 68 12.21 13.72 17.48
CA GLY A 68 12.57 14.26 18.78
C GLY A 68 14.01 14.72 18.93
N ASN A 69 14.25 15.54 19.95
CA ASN A 69 15.51 16.24 20.18
C ASN A 69 16.33 15.74 21.39
N GLY A 70 15.91 14.67 22.05
CA GLY A 70 16.52 14.15 23.28
C GLY A 70 16.10 14.87 24.56
N ALA A 71 15.31 15.93 24.44
CA ALA A 71 14.91 16.83 25.52
C ALA A 71 13.38 16.97 25.66
N GLY A 72 12.63 16.02 25.10
CA GLY A 72 11.17 15.95 25.24
C GLY A 72 10.36 16.72 24.19
N ALA A 73 10.99 17.32 23.18
CA ALA A 73 10.28 17.81 21.98
C ALA A 73 10.24 16.71 20.91
N GLY A 74 9.19 16.64 20.09
CA GLY A 74 8.98 15.66 19.01
C GLY A 74 7.86 14.63 19.27
N ASP A 75 7.48 13.79 18.30
CA ASP A 75 6.29 12.93 18.44
C ASP A 75 6.56 11.59 19.14
N ILE A 76 6.09 11.47 20.38
CA ILE A 76 6.22 10.28 21.22
C ILE A 76 5.65 9.01 20.58
N SER A 77 4.68 9.12 19.67
CA SER A 77 4.02 7.99 19.00
C SER A 77 4.61 7.59 17.65
N ALA A 78 5.52 8.36 17.09
CA ALA A 78 6.04 8.14 15.72
C ALA A 78 7.56 8.39 15.56
N HIS A 79 8.27 8.78 16.62
CA HIS A 79 9.67 9.13 16.55
C HIS A 79 10.61 7.96 16.21
N GLN A 80 10.31 6.72 16.62
CA GLN A 80 11.25 5.59 16.49
C GLN A 80 11.50 5.24 15.01
N SER A 81 10.45 5.30 14.18
CA SER A 81 10.52 5.17 12.72
C SER A 81 11.51 6.15 12.07
N ASP A 82 11.45 7.42 12.44
CA ASP A 82 12.28 8.47 11.85
C ASP A 82 13.68 8.53 12.47
N ARG A 83 13.78 8.35 13.79
CA ARG A 83 15.04 8.46 14.53
C ARG A 83 16.05 7.39 14.13
N LYS A 84 15.57 6.24 13.65
CA LYS A 84 16.41 5.20 13.05
C LYS A 84 17.19 5.72 11.83
N PHE A 85 16.56 6.59 11.05
CA PHE A 85 17.06 7.17 9.80
C PHE A 85 17.05 8.70 9.89
N SER A 86 17.60 9.27 10.95
CA SER A 86 17.43 10.68 11.32
C SER A 86 18.20 11.66 10.44
N LYS A 87 19.21 11.19 9.69
CA LYS A 87 20.07 12.05 8.89
C LYS A 87 19.87 11.85 7.39
N LYS A 88 20.01 12.93 6.64
CA LYS A 88 20.13 12.89 5.18
C LYS A 88 21.21 11.86 4.80
N GLY A 89 20.91 11.04 3.79
CA GLY A 89 21.79 9.98 3.34
C GLY A 89 21.71 8.68 4.15
N ASN A 90 20.93 8.63 5.24
CA ASN A 90 20.66 7.36 5.91
C ASN A 90 19.92 6.42 4.96
N ILE A 91 20.41 5.18 4.87
CA ILE A 91 19.87 4.16 3.97
C ILE A 91 18.57 3.61 4.57
N VAL A 92 17.45 3.82 3.89
CA VAL A 92 16.09 3.43 4.32
C VAL A 92 15.59 2.13 3.69
N THR A 93 16.27 1.68 2.61
CA THR A 93 16.13 0.36 1.98
C THR A 93 17.48 -0.04 1.39
N ASN A 94 17.88 -1.29 1.60
CA ASN A 94 19.01 -1.93 0.95
C ASN A 94 18.64 -3.40 0.72
N ARG A 95 17.78 -3.59 -0.28
CA ARG A 95 16.92 -4.75 -0.40
C ARG A 95 17.19 -5.51 -1.68
N ILE A 96 17.27 -6.83 -1.57
CA ILE A 96 17.20 -7.76 -2.69
C ILE A 96 15.85 -8.47 -2.66
N ASP A 97 15.22 -8.57 -3.82
CA ASP A 97 13.97 -9.30 -4.05
C ASP A 97 14.17 -10.34 -5.16
N LEU A 98 13.45 -11.46 -5.03
CA LEU A 98 13.35 -12.54 -6.00
C LEU A 98 11.88 -12.88 -6.23
N LEU A 99 11.47 -13.00 -7.49
CA LEU A 99 10.10 -13.29 -7.90
C LEU A 99 10.12 -14.41 -8.97
N PRO A 100 10.05 -15.68 -8.55
CA PRO A 100 9.87 -16.80 -9.47
C PRO A 100 8.40 -17.02 -9.83
N GLU A 101 8.16 -17.41 -11.09
CA GLU A 101 6.85 -17.65 -11.66
C GLU A 101 6.87 -18.85 -12.59
N LEU A 102 6.11 -19.89 -12.23
CA LEU A 102 5.95 -21.11 -13.01
C LEU A 102 4.55 -21.16 -13.60
N ASP A 103 4.47 -21.27 -14.92
CA ASP A 103 3.25 -21.57 -15.66
C ASP A 103 3.39 -22.94 -16.34
N VAL A 104 2.40 -23.82 -16.18
CA VAL A 104 2.33 -25.10 -16.88
C VAL A 104 0.97 -25.21 -17.56
N ILE A 105 0.97 -25.36 -18.88
CA ILE A 105 -0.23 -25.38 -19.71
C ILE A 105 -0.26 -26.67 -20.53
N TYR A 106 -1.33 -27.44 -20.40
CA TYR A 106 -1.62 -28.65 -21.17
C TYR A 106 -2.70 -28.37 -22.23
N LYS A 107 -2.38 -28.64 -23.49
CA LYS A 107 -3.25 -28.50 -24.67
C LYS A 107 -3.95 -27.15 -24.76
N GLU A 108 -3.31 -26.09 -24.26
CA GLU A 108 -3.83 -24.72 -24.19
C GLU A 108 -5.13 -24.54 -23.37
N LYS A 109 -5.63 -25.62 -22.76
CA LYS A 109 -6.95 -25.71 -22.12
C LYS A 109 -6.89 -25.90 -20.61
N LEU A 110 -5.95 -26.68 -20.09
CA LEU A 110 -5.82 -26.98 -18.67
C LEU A 110 -4.44 -26.57 -18.20
N GLY A 111 -4.31 -26.05 -16.98
CA GLY A 111 -2.98 -25.76 -16.47
C GLY A 111 -2.99 -25.27 -15.04
N PHE A 112 -1.80 -24.92 -14.55
CA PHE A 112 -1.62 -24.30 -13.26
C PHE A 112 -0.56 -23.21 -13.32
N ARG A 113 -0.67 -22.27 -12.38
CA ARG A 113 0.34 -21.25 -12.13
C ARG A 113 0.73 -21.25 -10.66
N VAL A 114 2.02 -21.14 -10.39
CA VAL A 114 2.57 -20.88 -9.06
C VAL A 114 3.57 -19.74 -9.14
N SER A 115 3.48 -18.78 -8.23
CA SER A 115 4.48 -17.72 -8.07
C SER A 115 4.76 -17.45 -6.60
N GLY A 116 5.93 -16.87 -6.33
CA GLY A 116 6.33 -16.49 -4.99
C GLY A 116 7.16 -15.22 -4.97
N ALA A 117 7.32 -14.62 -3.80
CA ALA A 117 8.24 -13.52 -3.57
C ALA A 117 9.15 -13.86 -2.40
N ALA A 118 10.45 -13.60 -2.52
CA ALA A 118 11.42 -13.71 -1.45
C ALA A 118 12.27 -12.44 -1.36
N TRP A 119 12.67 -12.05 -0.15
CA TRP A 119 13.42 -10.82 0.04
C TRP A 119 14.28 -10.79 1.30
N PHE A 120 15.25 -9.88 1.28
CA PHE A 120 16.09 -9.50 2.42
C PHE A 120 16.46 -8.02 2.31
N ASP A 121 16.36 -7.27 3.41
CA ASP A 121 16.67 -5.84 3.48
C ASP A 121 17.69 -5.54 4.58
N ALA A 122 18.89 -5.15 4.16
CA ALA A 122 20.03 -4.85 5.02
C ALA A 122 19.97 -3.44 5.65
N ALA A 123 19.03 -2.57 5.25
CA ALA A 123 18.83 -1.27 5.91
C ALA A 123 18.29 -1.44 7.34
N TYR A 124 17.64 -2.56 7.62
CA TYR A 124 17.04 -2.86 8.91
C TYR A 124 17.98 -3.71 9.76
N SER A 125 18.38 -3.16 10.91
CA SER A 125 18.95 -3.96 12.01
C SER A 125 17.85 -4.54 12.90
N ASN A 126 18.21 -5.51 13.75
CA ASN A 126 17.29 -6.06 14.73
C ASN A 126 16.94 -5.08 15.86
N LYS A 127 17.66 -3.96 16.01
CA LYS A 127 17.55 -3.06 17.16
C LYS A 127 16.69 -1.85 16.87
N ILE A 128 15.87 -1.49 17.85
CA ILE A 128 15.06 -0.28 17.86
C ILE A 128 15.93 0.91 18.28
N ARG A 129 15.70 2.08 17.66
CA ARG A 129 16.26 3.36 18.10
C ARG A 129 15.13 4.24 18.60
N GLY A 130 15.33 4.89 19.74
CA GLY A 130 14.36 5.76 20.39
C GLY A 130 15.02 7.05 20.89
N ASP A 131 14.18 7.97 21.35
CA ASP A 131 14.59 9.21 22.00
C ASP A 131 14.64 8.99 23.51
N SER A 132 15.75 9.37 24.16
CA SER A 132 15.95 9.12 25.58
C SER A 132 14.89 9.75 26.47
N ALA A 133 14.33 10.91 26.10
CA ALA A 133 13.26 11.54 26.88
C ALA A 133 11.94 10.79 26.73
N PHE A 134 11.63 10.30 25.53
CA PHE A 134 10.42 9.51 25.26
C PHE A 134 10.51 8.08 25.79
N ASP A 135 11.68 7.47 25.71
CA ASP A 135 11.95 6.15 26.29
C ASP A 135 11.81 6.19 27.83
N ALA A 136 12.14 7.33 28.46
CA ALA A 136 11.99 7.56 29.89
C ALA A 136 10.57 7.99 30.31
N ALA A 137 9.65 8.20 29.35
CA ALA A 137 8.30 8.64 29.67
C ALA A 137 7.56 7.61 30.54
N PRO A 138 6.80 8.05 31.56
CA PRO A 138 6.08 7.15 32.46
C PRO A 138 5.21 6.13 31.71
N GLY A 139 5.17 4.90 32.22
CA GLY A 139 4.39 3.82 31.62
C GLY A 139 4.89 3.36 30.24
N GLY A 140 6.09 3.78 29.81
CA GLY A 140 6.63 3.41 28.50
C GLY A 140 5.94 4.10 27.34
N ALA A 141 5.42 5.32 27.54
CA ALA A 141 4.61 6.02 26.54
C ALA A 141 5.30 6.21 25.17
N GLY A 142 6.63 6.36 25.14
CA GLY A 142 7.44 6.42 23.93
C GLY A 142 8.01 5.09 23.43
N GLN A 143 7.71 3.98 24.10
CA GLN A 143 8.29 2.67 23.77
C GLN A 143 7.40 1.90 22.80
N GLY A 144 6.97 2.56 21.71
CA GLY A 144 5.92 2.09 20.82
C GLY A 144 6.24 0.74 20.18
N ALA A 145 7.28 0.70 19.35
CA ALA A 145 7.82 -0.53 18.76
C ALA A 145 8.52 -1.43 19.81
N GLY A 146 8.84 -0.86 20.97
CA GLY A 146 9.59 -1.45 22.08
C GLY A 146 10.61 -0.46 22.66
N PRO A 147 11.25 -0.78 23.80
CA PRO A 147 12.28 0.08 24.39
C PRO A 147 13.48 0.27 23.43
N ALA A 148 14.10 1.45 23.41
CA ALA A 148 15.31 1.64 22.62
C ALA A 148 16.42 0.61 22.96
N GLY A 149 17.11 0.13 21.92
CA GLY A 149 18.13 -0.91 22.04
C GLY A 149 17.59 -2.34 22.10
N SER A 150 16.29 -2.53 22.39
CA SER A 150 15.63 -3.83 22.33
C SER A 150 15.44 -4.32 20.89
N SER A 151 15.02 -5.58 20.75
CA SER A 151 14.75 -6.16 19.44
C SER A 151 13.32 -5.92 18.99
N TYR A 152 13.11 -5.69 17.69
CA TYR A 152 11.76 -5.71 17.10
C TYR A 152 11.04 -7.03 17.40
N ILE A 153 9.71 -7.02 17.43
CA ILE A 153 8.91 -8.25 17.42
C ILE A 153 9.25 -9.11 16.19
N ASP A 154 9.10 -10.43 16.31
CA ASP A 154 9.51 -11.37 15.25
C ASP A 154 8.75 -11.15 13.93
N TYR A 155 7.50 -10.68 13.99
CA TYR A 155 6.75 -10.26 12.81
C TYR A 155 7.48 -9.13 12.04
N THR A 156 7.78 -8.01 12.69
CA THR A 156 8.48 -6.90 12.05
C THR A 156 9.87 -7.32 11.57
N LYS A 157 10.62 -8.13 12.35
CA LYS A 157 11.91 -8.69 11.90
C LYS A 157 11.76 -9.49 10.61
N ARG A 158 10.81 -10.43 10.58
CA ARG A 158 10.57 -11.34 9.46
C ARG A 158 10.24 -10.58 8.18
N TYR A 159 9.40 -9.55 8.26
CA TYR A 159 8.90 -8.90 7.05
C TYR A 159 9.65 -7.62 6.65
N ALA A 160 10.15 -6.83 7.60
CA ALA A 160 10.92 -5.62 7.27
C ALA A 160 12.38 -5.94 6.92
N ARG A 161 13.03 -6.87 7.64
CA ARG A 161 14.44 -7.24 7.42
C ARG A 161 14.61 -8.53 6.62
N GLY A 162 13.85 -9.57 6.93
CA GLY A 162 14.05 -10.89 6.33
C GLY A 162 15.32 -11.63 6.83
N PRO A 163 15.72 -12.73 6.18
CA PRO A 163 15.15 -13.25 4.95
C PRO A 163 13.69 -13.70 5.14
N SER A 164 12.87 -13.45 4.12
CA SER A 164 11.45 -13.80 4.10
C SER A 164 11.05 -14.32 2.74
N ALA A 165 9.96 -15.10 2.71
CA ALA A 165 9.29 -15.47 1.48
C ALA A 165 7.79 -15.69 1.70
N GLU A 166 7.02 -15.55 0.63
CA GLU A 166 5.60 -15.90 0.59
C GLU A 166 5.16 -16.35 -0.81
N PHE A 167 4.14 -17.21 -0.87
CA PHE A 167 3.46 -17.54 -2.12
C PHE A 167 2.53 -16.41 -2.54
N LEU A 168 2.54 -16.12 -3.84
CA LEU A 168 1.62 -15.21 -4.51
C LEU A 168 0.56 -16.06 -5.20
N ASP A 169 0.55 -16.15 -6.54
CA ASP A 169 -0.44 -16.96 -7.23
C ASP A 169 -0.19 -18.47 -7.02
N ALA A 170 -1.25 -19.23 -6.84
CA ALA A 170 -1.25 -20.70 -6.76
C ALA A 170 -2.64 -21.20 -7.16
N PHE A 171 -2.88 -21.35 -8.46
CA PHE A 171 -4.20 -21.71 -8.99
C PHE A 171 -4.11 -22.66 -10.18
N VAL A 172 -5.19 -23.41 -10.38
CA VAL A 172 -5.45 -24.18 -11.61
C VAL A 172 -6.46 -23.44 -12.47
N PHE A 173 -6.40 -23.64 -13.77
CA PHE A 173 -7.36 -23.08 -14.72
C PHE A 173 -7.78 -24.12 -15.75
N ALA A 174 -9.02 -24.01 -16.23
CA ALA A 174 -9.55 -24.83 -17.30
C ALA A 174 -10.36 -23.99 -18.30
N LYS A 175 -10.24 -24.30 -19.58
CA LYS A 175 -11.01 -23.72 -20.68
C LYS A 175 -11.78 -24.82 -21.40
N PHE A 176 -13.07 -24.60 -21.60
CA PHE A 176 -13.97 -25.52 -22.29
C PHE A 176 -15.14 -24.77 -22.90
N ASP A 177 -15.83 -25.40 -23.85
CA ASP A 177 -17.01 -24.82 -24.48
C ASP A 177 -18.30 -25.40 -23.89
N VAL A 178 -19.27 -24.55 -23.57
CA VAL A 178 -20.61 -24.95 -23.11
C VAL A 178 -21.63 -24.48 -24.14
N GLY A 179 -22.17 -25.40 -24.94
CA GLY A 179 -23.12 -25.03 -26.00
C GLY A 179 -22.54 -24.04 -27.02
N GLY A 180 -21.24 -24.14 -27.31
CA GLY A 180 -20.51 -23.23 -28.21
C GLY A 180 -20.05 -21.91 -27.56
N VAL A 181 -20.36 -21.68 -26.28
CA VAL A 181 -19.85 -20.54 -25.50
C VAL A 181 -18.52 -20.90 -24.85
N PRO A 182 -17.41 -20.22 -25.17
CA PRO A 182 -16.15 -20.43 -24.49
C PRO A 182 -16.23 -20.00 -23.02
N VAL A 183 -15.85 -20.91 -22.11
CA VAL A 183 -15.83 -20.70 -20.66
C VAL A 183 -14.43 -20.94 -20.14
N ASN A 184 -13.93 -19.99 -19.35
CA ASN A 184 -12.69 -20.10 -18.58
C ASN A 184 -13.02 -20.12 -17.09
N VAL A 185 -12.49 -21.08 -16.36
CA VAL A 185 -12.63 -21.19 -14.90
C VAL A 185 -11.26 -21.21 -14.24
N LYS A 186 -11.15 -20.60 -13.06
CA LYS A 186 -9.96 -20.69 -12.22
C LYS A 186 -10.34 -21.05 -10.79
N ALA A 187 -9.51 -21.85 -10.14
CA ALA A 187 -9.66 -22.23 -8.74
C ALA A 187 -8.32 -22.20 -8.02
N GLY A 188 -8.26 -21.53 -6.88
CA GLY A 188 -7.06 -21.41 -6.05
C GLY A 188 -6.73 -19.95 -5.73
N GLN A 189 -5.50 -19.69 -5.30
CA GLN A 189 -5.03 -18.38 -4.91
C GLN A 189 -4.69 -17.55 -6.15
N HIS A 190 -5.50 -16.54 -6.47
CA HIS A 190 -5.27 -15.62 -7.59
C HIS A 190 -5.91 -14.26 -7.35
N ASN A 191 -5.65 -13.29 -8.23
CA ASN A 191 -6.29 -11.98 -8.23
C ASN A 191 -7.12 -11.74 -9.49
N ILE A 192 -8.21 -11.00 -9.34
CA ILE A 192 -9.02 -10.44 -10.42
C ILE A 192 -9.40 -9.03 -10.03
N PHE A 193 -9.12 -8.07 -10.92
CA PHE A 193 -9.53 -6.68 -10.76
C PHE A 193 -10.41 -6.25 -11.92
N TRP A 194 -11.44 -5.48 -11.60
CA TRP A 194 -12.41 -4.91 -12.51
C TRP A 194 -12.41 -3.38 -12.39
N GLY A 195 -12.90 -2.71 -13.43
CA GLY A 195 -12.89 -1.25 -13.52
C GLY A 195 -11.69 -0.71 -14.28
N GLU A 196 -11.68 0.60 -14.41
CA GLU A 196 -10.75 1.34 -15.25
C GLU A 196 -9.79 2.22 -14.43
N ALA A 197 -9.93 2.27 -13.10
CA ALA A 197 -9.08 3.10 -12.24
C ALA A 197 -7.58 2.76 -12.35
N LEU A 198 -6.75 3.78 -12.58
CA LEU A 198 -5.30 3.68 -12.73
C LEU A 198 -4.56 3.98 -11.42
N PHE A 199 -4.97 5.02 -10.69
CA PHE A 199 -4.25 5.53 -9.52
C PHE A 199 -5.08 5.49 -8.23
N SER A 200 -6.41 5.53 -8.34
CA SER A 200 -7.33 5.72 -7.21
C SER A 200 -8.29 4.53 -7.03
N PRO A 201 -7.78 3.30 -6.80
CA PRO A 201 -8.60 2.09 -6.78
C PRO A 201 -9.67 2.09 -5.67
N VAL A 202 -9.49 2.88 -4.61
CA VAL A 202 -10.48 3.05 -3.52
C VAL A 202 -11.77 3.76 -3.94
N ASN A 203 -11.71 4.50 -5.06
CA ASN A 203 -12.84 5.21 -5.66
C ASN A 203 -13.39 4.50 -6.93
N GLY A 204 -12.69 3.48 -7.42
CA GLY A 204 -13.07 2.68 -8.58
C GLY A 204 -13.78 1.37 -8.25
N ILE A 205 -14.05 0.56 -9.28
CA ILE A 205 -14.80 -0.70 -9.14
C ILE A 205 -13.98 -1.79 -8.45
N SER A 206 -12.65 -1.70 -8.48
CA SER A 206 -11.73 -2.68 -7.91
C SER A 206 -11.65 -2.66 -6.38
N VAL A 207 -12.23 -1.66 -5.73
CA VAL A 207 -12.18 -1.48 -4.27
C VAL A 207 -12.59 -2.77 -3.53
N GLY A 208 -11.69 -3.28 -2.68
CA GLY A 208 -11.94 -4.48 -1.88
C GLY A 208 -11.91 -5.82 -2.64
N GLN A 209 -11.55 -5.88 -3.95
CA GLN A 209 -11.36 -7.18 -4.64
C GLN A 209 -10.13 -7.95 -4.15
N GLY A 210 -9.14 -7.25 -3.61
CA GLY A 210 -7.96 -7.86 -3.03
C GLY A 210 -7.37 -6.96 -1.93
N PRO A 211 -6.71 -7.54 -0.92
CA PRO A 211 -5.89 -6.80 0.03
C PRO A 211 -4.61 -6.31 -0.63
N LEU A 212 -4.12 -5.16 -0.16
CA LEU A 212 -2.85 -4.57 -0.61
C LEU A 212 -1.74 -4.81 0.41
N ASP A 213 -0.49 -4.86 -0.04
CA ASP A 213 0.69 -4.77 0.83
C ASP A 213 1.30 -3.36 0.73
N PHE A 214 0.86 -2.44 1.58
CA PHE A 214 1.35 -1.06 1.56
C PHE A 214 2.80 -0.95 2.02
N ARG A 215 3.25 -1.84 2.90
CA ARG A 215 4.67 -1.93 3.31
C ARG A 215 5.56 -2.09 2.09
N LYS A 216 5.21 -3.00 1.18
CA LYS A 216 5.97 -3.20 -0.06
C LYS A 216 5.78 -2.05 -1.05
N SER A 217 4.55 -1.57 -1.25
CA SER A 217 4.26 -0.50 -2.23
C SER A 217 5.03 0.80 -1.96
N LEU A 218 5.31 1.10 -0.69
CA LEU A 218 6.02 2.30 -0.28
C LEU A 218 7.54 2.09 -0.19
N ALA A 219 7.98 0.91 0.24
CA ALA A 219 9.40 0.65 0.54
C ALA A 219 10.20 0.04 -0.62
N THR A 220 9.53 -0.48 -1.66
CA THR A 220 10.17 -1.25 -2.73
C THR A 220 9.88 -0.62 -4.08
N PRO A 221 10.72 0.30 -4.57
CA PRO A 221 10.59 0.86 -5.90
C PRO A 221 10.77 -0.22 -6.97
N GLY A 222 10.06 -0.08 -8.09
CA GLY A 222 10.07 -1.07 -9.17
C GLY A 222 9.41 -2.41 -8.78
N ILE A 223 8.56 -2.40 -7.74
CA ILE A 223 7.77 -3.57 -7.36
C ILE A 223 6.71 -3.92 -8.40
N GLU A 224 6.52 -5.21 -8.68
CA GLU A 224 5.47 -5.66 -9.58
C GLU A 224 4.10 -5.57 -8.90
N ALA A 225 3.06 -5.21 -9.66
CA ALA A 225 1.70 -5.10 -9.13
C ALA A 225 1.26 -6.40 -8.41
N LYS A 226 1.57 -7.57 -8.98
CA LYS A 226 1.26 -8.89 -8.40
C LYS A 226 1.93 -9.16 -7.04
N GLU A 227 3.00 -8.46 -6.69
CA GLU A 227 3.63 -8.56 -5.37
C GLU A 227 2.94 -7.67 -4.32
N VAL A 228 2.20 -6.64 -4.76
CA VAL A 228 1.44 -5.69 -3.94
C VAL A 228 0.00 -6.13 -3.75
N PHE A 229 -0.67 -6.56 -4.83
CA PHE A 229 -2.01 -7.12 -4.79
C PHE A 229 -1.93 -8.56 -4.27
N ARG A 230 -2.34 -8.79 -3.02
CA ARG A 230 -2.15 -10.08 -2.36
C ARG A 230 -3.27 -11.05 -2.77
N PRO A 231 -2.95 -12.17 -3.45
CA PRO A 231 -3.98 -13.06 -3.95
C PRO A 231 -4.71 -13.81 -2.84
N LEU A 232 -5.98 -14.11 -3.12
CA LEU A 232 -6.91 -14.81 -2.24
C LEU A 232 -7.32 -16.13 -2.88
N ASN A 233 -7.57 -17.15 -2.05
CA ASN A 233 -8.22 -18.36 -2.52
C ASN A 233 -9.64 -18.02 -2.97
N GLN A 234 -9.93 -18.28 -4.24
CA GLN A 234 -11.23 -17.97 -4.84
C GLN A 234 -11.53 -18.91 -6.01
N LEU A 235 -12.80 -18.91 -6.41
CA LEU A 235 -13.28 -19.46 -7.66
C LEU A 235 -13.63 -18.29 -8.58
N SER A 236 -13.28 -18.38 -9.84
CA SER A 236 -13.70 -17.39 -10.83
C SER A 236 -14.04 -18.04 -12.16
N PHE A 237 -14.88 -17.35 -12.93
CA PHE A 237 -15.19 -17.75 -14.29
C PHE A 237 -15.38 -16.53 -15.20
N SER A 238 -15.19 -16.75 -16.49
CA SER A 238 -15.63 -15.86 -17.57
C SER A 238 -16.23 -16.68 -18.71
N ALA A 239 -17.38 -16.25 -19.22
CA ALA A 239 -18.08 -16.86 -20.34
C ALA A 239 -18.31 -15.81 -21.41
N ASP A 240 -17.77 -16.05 -22.61
CA ASP A 240 -17.95 -15.16 -23.76
C ASP A 240 -19.24 -15.56 -24.49
N ILE A 241 -20.37 -15.09 -23.97
CA ILE A 241 -21.73 -15.42 -24.45
C ILE A 241 -21.88 -15.13 -25.94
N THR A 242 -21.27 -14.03 -26.40
CA THR A 242 -21.12 -13.65 -27.81
C THR A 242 -19.78 -12.94 -28.00
N ASP A 243 -19.47 -12.51 -29.23
CA ASP A 243 -18.30 -11.66 -29.56
C ASP A 243 -18.32 -10.25 -28.90
N ARG A 244 -19.42 -9.90 -28.23
CA ARG A 244 -19.68 -8.57 -27.65
C ARG A 244 -20.22 -8.60 -26.23
N VAL A 245 -20.54 -9.77 -25.70
CA VAL A 245 -21.14 -9.94 -24.38
C VAL A 245 -20.36 -10.98 -23.60
N THR A 246 -19.73 -10.54 -22.52
CA THR A 246 -19.01 -11.43 -21.59
C THR A 246 -19.68 -11.35 -20.22
N LEU A 247 -19.97 -12.52 -19.64
CA LEU A 247 -20.37 -12.66 -18.25
C LEU A 247 -19.17 -13.17 -17.44
N ALA A 248 -18.87 -12.56 -16.30
CA ALA A 248 -17.83 -13.03 -15.40
C ALA A 248 -18.29 -13.03 -13.94
N GLY A 249 -17.68 -13.90 -13.14
CA GLY A 249 -17.98 -14.01 -11.73
C GLY A 249 -16.76 -14.39 -10.90
N GLN A 250 -16.81 -14.01 -9.62
CA GLN A 250 -15.81 -14.35 -8.61
C GLN A 250 -16.49 -14.69 -7.30
N TYR A 251 -15.99 -15.71 -6.60
CA TYR A 251 -16.44 -16.13 -5.28
C TYR A 251 -15.23 -16.41 -4.39
N PHE A 252 -15.08 -15.64 -3.31
CA PHE A 252 -13.93 -15.70 -2.43
C PHE A 252 -14.11 -16.76 -1.35
N LEU A 253 -13.14 -17.66 -1.26
CA LEU A 253 -13.05 -18.70 -0.22
C LEU A 253 -12.19 -18.24 0.97
N ASP A 254 -11.48 -17.12 0.82
CA ASP A 254 -10.56 -16.59 1.80
C ASP A 254 -10.65 -15.06 1.91
N TRP A 255 -10.20 -14.56 3.05
CA TRP A 255 -10.09 -13.15 3.38
C TRP A 255 -8.77 -12.91 4.10
N LYS A 256 -8.02 -11.93 3.60
CA LYS A 256 -6.80 -11.42 4.25
C LYS A 256 -6.92 -9.91 4.42
N PRO A 257 -6.32 -9.33 5.47
CA PRO A 257 -6.27 -7.89 5.65
C PRO A 257 -5.26 -7.26 4.68
N THR A 258 -5.48 -5.98 4.38
CA THR A 258 -4.45 -5.09 3.84
C THR A 258 -3.35 -4.92 4.87
N ILE A 259 -2.10 -5.00 4.43
CA ILE A 259 -0.93 -4.88 5.29
C ILE A 259 -0.47 -3.43 5.29
N LEU A 260 -0.39 -2.85 6.48
CA LEU A 260 0.14 -1.52 6.70
C LEU A 260 1.65 -1.58 6.96
N PRO A 261 2.41 -0.50 6.70
CA PRO A 261 3.79 -0.40 7.14
C PRO A 261 3.91 -0.54 8.67
N ASP A 262 4.85 -1.37 9.10
CA ASP A 262 5.05 -1.66 10.52
C ASP A 262 5.69 -0.45 11.24
N GLY A 263 5.26 -0.20 12.46
CA GLY A 263 5.80 0.81 13.35
C GLY A 263 7.28 0.58 13.65
N GLY A 264 8.02 1.67 13.82
CA GLY A 264 9.48 1.65 13.94
C GLY A 264 10.21 1.34 12.63
N THR A 265 9.52 1.14 11.50
CA THR A 265 10.13 1.11 10.15
C THR A 265 10.01 2.46 9.44
N TYR A 266 10.79 2.72 8.39
CA TYR A 266 10.84 4.06 7.77
C TYR A 266 9.46 4.55 7.29
N PHE A 267 8.55 3.68 6.84
CA PHE A 267 7.20 4.06 6.43
C PHE A 267 6.13 3.78 7.50
N GLY A 268 6.51 3.35 8.71
CA GLY A 268 5.57 3.13 9.82
C GLY A 268 4.78 4.39 10.18
N ALA A 269 3.45 4.27 10.30
CA ALA A 269 2.57 5.42 10.57
C ALA A 269 2.55 5.83 12.05
N ALA A 270 2.64 4.85 12.96
CA ALA A 270 2.82 5.00 14.39
C ALA A 270 3.71 3.86 14.88
N ASP A 271 4.57 4.10 15.87
CA ASP A 271 5.65 3.19 16.26
C ASP A 271 5.14 1.85 16.80
N GLY A 272 3.97 1.82 17.44
CA GLY A 272 3.33 0.59 17.90
C GLY A 272 2.50 -0.16 16.85
N LEU A 273 2.20 0.44 15.71
CA LEU A 273 1.23 -0.13 14.77
C LEU A 273 1.84 -1.27 13.97
N ASN A 274 1.22 -2.45 13.99
CA ASN A 274 1.59 -3.59 13.15
C ASN A 274 0.42 -4.59 13.04
N MET A 275 0.56 -5.65 12.24
CA MET A 275 -0.56 -6.59 12.05
C MET A 275 -0.65 -7.69 13.13
N GLN A 276 0.42 -7.95 13.90
CA GLN A 276 0.48 -9.07 14.86
C GLN A 276 0.18 -8.66 16.31
N GLY A 277 0.49 -7.43 16.70
CA GLY A 277 0.46 -6.97 18.10
C GLY A 277 1.80 -7.21 18.82
N GLY A 278 1.78 -7.15 20.16
CA GLY A 278 2.98 -7.36 20.98
C GLY A 278 3.87 -6.12 21.10
N THR A 279 3.28 -4.94 20.92
CA THR A 279 3.91 -3.61 20.96
C THR A 279 3.02 -2.69 21.81
N SER A 280 3.31 -1.40 21.89
CA SER A 280 2.48 -0.45 22.64
C SER A 280 2.19 0.82 21.84
N ILE A 281 1.09 1.50 22.17
CA ILE A 281 0.82 2.87 21.71
C ILE A 281 0.56 3.68 22.98
N PHE A 282 1.32 4.76 23.21
CA PHE A 282 1.25 5.55 24.44
C PHE A 282 1.35 4.70 25.73
N GLY A 283 2.18 3.65 25.71
CA GLY A 283 2.38 2.75 26.86
C GLY A 283 1.27 1.73 27.07
N VAL A 284 0.20 1.77 26.27
CA VAL A 284 -0.90 0.80 26.31
C VAL A 284 -0.62 -0.33 25.32
N PRO A 285 -0.79 -1.61 25.70
CA PRO A 285 -0.59 -2.74 24.81
C PRO A 285 -1.41 -2.63 23.51
N PHE A 286 -0.74 -2.87 22.38
CA PHE A 286 -1.36 -2.95 21.07
C PHE A 286 -1.44 -4.42 20.61
N GLY A 287 -2.67 -4.88 20.37
CA GLY A 287 -3.00 -6.28 20.09
C GLY A 287 -2.97 -6.70 18.63
N GLY A 288 -2.58 -5.82 17.70
CA GLY A 288 -2.65 -6.10 16.26
C GLY A 288 -4.10 -6.25 15.80
N VAL A 289 -4.41 -7.29 15.02
CA VAL A 289 -5.80 -7.60 14.63
C VAL A 289 -6.56 -8.23 15.79
N THR A 290 -7.31 -7.41 16.54
CA THR A 290 -8.11 -7.84 17.70
C THR A 290 -9.51 -8.27 17.30
N THR A 291 -10.09 -7.65 16.28
CA THR A 291 -11.45 -7.95 15.81
C THR A 291 -11.44 -8.33 14.33
N LYS A 292 -11.85 -9.58 14.04
CA LYS A 292 -11.91 -10.14 12.68
C LYS A 292 -13.30 -9.90 12.06
N PRO A 293 -13.44 -9.95 10.73
CA PRO A 293 -14.76 -9.91 10.12
C PRO A 293 -15.61 -11.11 10.53
N LYS A 294 -16.94 -10.93 10.47
CA LYS A 294 -17.93 -11.98 10.82
C LYS A 294 -17.73 -13.28 10.03
N SER A 295 -17.33 -13.17 8.78
CA SER A 295 -16.93 -14.30 7.92
C SER A 295 -15.69 -13.95 7.12
N LYS A 296 -14.88 -14.97 6.81
CA LYS A 296 -13.70 -14.87 5.94
C LYS A 296 -13.92 -15.44 4.54
N HIS A 297 -15.15 -15.82 4.20
CA HIS A 297 -15.50 -16.45 2.94
C HIS A 297 -16.91 -16.02 2.52
N GLY A 298 -17.22 -16.14 1.23
CA GLY A 298 -18.53 -15.83 0.68
C GLY A 298 -18.69 -14.39 0.21
N ASP A 299 -17.61 -13.62 0.14
CA ASP A 299 -17.60 -12.40 -0.68
C ASP A 299 -17.74 -12.84 -2.15
N PHE A 300 -18.44 -12.08 -2.98
CA PHE A 300 -18.65 -12.45 -4.38
C PHE A 300 -18.84 -11.23 -5.27
N GLY A 301 -18.74 -11.46 -6.58
CA GLY A 301 -19.07 -10.46 -7.58
C GLY A 301 -19.52 -11.06 -8.89
N LEU A 302 -20.34 -10.29 -9.61
CA LEU A 302 -20.75 -10.56 -10.97
C LEU A 302 -20.42 -9.33 -11.84
N ALA A 303 -20.00 -9.58 -13.07
CA ALA A 303 -19.70 -8.57 -14.07
C ALA A 303 -20.34 -8.94 -15.40
N LEU A 304 -21.06 -7.99 -16.00
CA LEU A 304 -21.54 -8.07 -17.38
C LEU A 304 -20.78 -7.03 -18.19
N LYS A 305 -20.06 -7.47 -19.22
CA LYS A 305 -19.28 -6.59 -20.10
C LYS A 305 -19.90 -6.60 -21.48
N LEU A 306 -20.19 -5.42 -22.00
CA LEU A 306 -20.81 -5.19 -23.30
C LEU A 306 -19.86 -4.40 -24.20
N ARG A 307 -19.83 -4.72 -25.50
CA ARG A 307 -19.13 -3.96 -26.53
C ARG A 307 -20.10 -3.58 -27.66
N PRO A 308 -21.03 -2.64 -27.41
CA PRO A 308 -22.02 -2.28 -28.40
C PRO A 308 -21.39 -1.49 -29.57
N GLU A 309 -21.80 -1.80 -30.81
CA GLU A 309 -21.25 -1.17 -32.02
C GLU A 309 -21.37 0.36 -31.99
N TRP A 310 -22.53 0.88 -31.56
CA TRP A 310 -22.80 2.32 -31.52
C TRP A 310 -21.85 3.09 -30.59
N LEU A 311 -21.23 2.42 -29.62
CA LEU A 311 -20.32 3.04 -28.69
C LEU A 311 -18.88 3.03 -29.20
N ASP A 312 -18.50 2.05 -30.02
CA ASP A 312 -17.10 1.73 -30.34
C ASP A 312 -16.22 1.74 -29.08
N GLY A 313 -16.67 0.99 -28.07
CA GLY A 313 -16.09 0.97 -26.74
C GLY A 313 -16.71 -0.13 -25.89
N ARG A 314 -16.29 -0.24 -24.64
CA ARG A 314 -16.76 -1.25 -23.68
C ARG A 314 -17.48 -0.59 -22.52
N VAL A 315 -18.60 -1.17 -22.11
CA VAL A 315 -19.32 -0.83 -20.89
C VAL A 315 -19.36 -2.05 -19.98
N GLY A 316 -18.99 -1.88 -18.72
CA GLY A 316 -19.11 -2.91 -17.70
C GLY A 316 -20.21 -2.58 -16.69
N PHE A 317 -20.97 -3.58 -16.27
CA PHE A 317 -21.91 -3.49 -15.14
C PHE A 317 -21.48 -4.49 -14.07
N TYR A 318 -21.48 -4.05 -12.81
CA TYR A 318 -20.92 -4.81 -11.72
C TYR A 318 -21.83 -4.81 -10.51
N TYR A 319 -22.00 -5.98 -9.91
CA TYR A 319 -22.57 -6.13 -8.58
C TYR A 319 -21.60 -6.92 -7.72
N ARG A 320 -21.29 -6.42 -6.52
CA ARG A 320 -20.38 -7.08 -5.59
C ARG A 320 -20.89 -6.98 -4.17
N GLU A 321 -20.67 -8.03 -3.40
CA GLU A 321 -20.81 -8.02 -1.95
C GLU A 321 -19.48 -8.47 -1.35
N TYR A 322 -18.84 -7.59 -0.59
CA TYR A 322 -17.49 -7.85 -0.08
C TYR A 322 -17.29 -7.34 1.34
N THR A 323 -16.37 -7.98 2.04
CA THR A 323 -15.92 -7.60 3.38
C THR A 323 -14.74 -6.64 3.23
N ASP A 324 -14.73 -5.54 4.00
CA ASP A 324 -13.64 -4.57 3.93
C ASP A 324 -12.29 -5.24 4.28
N LYS A 325 -11.22 -4.74 3.65
CA LYS A 325 -9.84 -5.20 3.81
C LYS A 325 -8.98 -4.17 4.55
N LEU A 326 -9.52 -2.99 4.86
CA LEU A 326 -8.84 -1.90 5.56
C LEU A 326 -9.25 -1.88 7.06
N PRO A 327 -8.29 -1.76 7.99
CA PRO A 327 -8.60 -1.74 9.42
C PRO A 327 -9.10 -0.39 9.90
N GLN A 328 -9.85 -0.40 11.00
CA GLN A 328 -10.01 0.77 11.89
C GLN A 328 -9.18 0.61 13.15
N LEU A 329 -8.57 1.70 13.63
CA LEU A 329 -7.88 1.72 14.93
C LEU A 329 -8.90 1.92 16.05
N ILE A 330 -8.95 0.98 16.99
CA ILE A 330 -9.91 0.97 18.09
C ILE A 330 -9.22 0.87 19.46
N ILE A 331 -9.95 1.27 20.50
CA ILE A 331 -9.70 0.82 21.87
C ILE A 331 -10.46 -0.49 22.07
N ASN A 332 -9.71 -1.53 22.40
CA ASN A 332 -10.20 -2.90 22.57
C ASN A 332 -10.38 -3.31 24.04
N GLY A 333 -10.02 -2.42 24.98
CA GLY A 333 -10.24 -2.62 26.41
C GLY A 333 -10.14 -1.30 27.17
N ILE A 334 -10.94 -1.17 28.24
CA ILE A 334 -10.94 0.01 29.12
C ILE A 334 -10.94 -0.43 30.59
N THR A 335 -10.47 0.46 31.46
CA THR A 335 -10.59 0.38 32.91
C THR A 335 -10.97 1.76 33.47
N VAL A 336 -11.42 1.79 34.72
CA VAL A 336 -11.71 3.06 35.43
C VAL A 336 -10.73 3.19 36.59
N VAL A 337 -9.93 4.24 36.56
CA VAL A 337 -8.96 4.57 37.62
C VAL A 337 -9.33 5.95 38.17
N ASN A 338 -9.64 6.03 39.46
CA ASN A 338 -10.04 7.27 40.14
C ASN A 338 -11.19 8.02 39.42
N GLY A 339 -12.15 7.27 38.85
CA GLY A 339 -13.28 7.85 38.09
C GLY A 339 -12.96 8.26 36.65
N ALA A 340 -11.70 8.16 36.21
CA ALA A 340 -11.30 8.41 34.83
C ALA A 340 -11.26 7.10 34.02
N VAL A 341 -11.81 7.11 32.81
CA VAL A 341 -11.72 5.98 31.87
C VAL A 341 -10.35 5.99 31.21
N ALA A 342 -9.63 4.87 31.29
CA ALA A 342 -8.33 4.67 30.68
C ALA A 342 -8.33 3.44 29.75
N PRO A 343 -7.72 3.51 28.55
CA PRO A 343 -7.58 2.34 27.69
C PRO A 343 -6.61 1.32 28.29
N THR A 344 -6.95 0.04 28.20
CA THR A 344 -6.08 -1.08 28.61
C THR A 344 -5.53 -1.86 27.41
N GLN A 345 -6.14 -1.69 26.23
CA GLN A 345 -5.67 -2.30 25.00
C GLN A 345 -6.13 -1.52 23.77
N PHE A 346 -5.25 -1.40 22.77
CA PHE A 346 -5.56 -0.93 21.43
C PHE A 346 -5.53 -2.08 20.40
N GLY A 347 -6.19 -1.91 19.27
CA GLY A 347 -6.17 -2.92 18.20
C GLY A 347 -6.74 -2.46 16.87
N LEU A 348 -6.76 -3.38 15.91
CA LEU A 348 -7.32 -3.22 14.58
C LEU A 348 -8.64 -4.00 14.46
N ASP A 349 -9.65 -3.34 13.92
CA ASP A 349 -11.01 -3.86 13.77
C ASP A 349 -11.43 -3.95 12.30
N TYR A 350 -12.05 -5.09 11.94
CA TYR A 350 -12.60 -5.43 10.63
C TYR A 350 -14.07 -5.91 10.70
N SER A 351 -14.79 -5.55 11.77
CA SER A 351 -16.15 -6.01 12.06
C SER A 351 -17.25 -5.27 11.30
N THR A 352 -16.90 -4.36 10.39
CA THR A 352 -17.90 -3.69 9.55
C THR A 352 -18.74 -4.71 8.78
N PRO A 353 -20.04 -4.44 8.59
CA PRO A 353 -20.88 -5.28 7.73
C PRO A 353 -20.33 -5.29 6.30
N ARG A 354 -20.68 -6.35 5.56
CA ARG A 354 -20.35 -6.41 4.13
C ARG A 354 -20.90 -5.20 3.38
N GLN A 355 -20.07 -4.68 2.50
CA GLN A 355 -20.40 -3.59 1.60
C GLN A 355 -21.05 -4.17 0.35
N LYS A 356 -22.04 -3.47 -0.17
CA LYS A 356 -22.65 -3.80 -1.47
C LYS A 356 -22.29 -2.72 -2.46
N LEU A 357 -21.69 -3.11 -3.59
CA LEU A 357 -21.28 -2.20 -4.65
C LEU A 357 -22.08 -2.48 -5.91
N LEU A 358 -22.68 -1.43 -6.45
CA LEU A 358 -23.16 -1.34 -7.82
C LEU A 358 -22.17 -0.47 -8.59
N GLY A 359 -21.70 -0.95 -9.73
CA GLY A 359 -20.68 -0.26 -10.52
C GLY A 359 -21.02 -0.24 -12.00
N VAL A 360 -20.62 0.84 -12.67
CA VAL A 360 -20.60 0.94 -14.12
C VAL A 360 -19.20 1.41 -14.54
N SER A 361 -18.62 0.78 -15.55
CA SER A 361 -17.40 1.26 -16.19
C SER A 361 -17.61 1.59 -17.66
N LEU A 362 -16.77 2.47 -18.18
CA LEU A 362 -16.65 2.80 -19.58
C LEU A 362 -15.17 2.79 -19.98
N ASN A 363 -14.84 2.11 -21.07
CA ASN A 363 -13.54 2.19 -21.72
C ASN A 363 -13.74 2.48 -23.20
N LYS A 364 -13.17 3.57 -23.71
CA LYS A 364 -13.37 4.00 -25.09
C LYS A 364 -12.19 4.81 -25.61
N GLN A 365 -11.86 4.62 -26.87
CA GLN A 365 -10.95 5.50 -27.59
C GLN A 365 -11.65 6.81 -27.97
N VAL A 366 -11.06 7.95 -27.59
CA VAL A 366 -11.55 9.31 -27.93
C VAL A 366 -10.40 10.08 -28.57
N GLY A 367 -10.46 10.27 -29.88
CA GLY A 367 -9.30 10.74 -30.65
C GLY A 367 -8.13 9.78 -30.48
N ASP A 368 -6.94 10.31 -30.18
CA ASP A 368 -5.73 9.52 -29.96
C ASP A 368 -5.56 9.03 -28.50
N MET A 369 -6.56 9.28 -27.65
CA MET A 369 -6.52 8.94 -26.23
C MET A 369 -7.42 7.74 -25.90
N SER A 370 -6.92 6.84 -25.05
CA SER A 370 -7.76 5.84 -24.40
C SER A 370 -8.36 6.45 -23.14
N VAL A 371 -9.69 6.51 -23.04
CA VAL A 371 -10.43 7.10 -21.92
C VAL A 371 -11.14 6.01 -21.14
N GLY A 372 -10.89 5.97 -19.83
CA GLY A 372 -11.51 5.06 -18.88
C GLY A 372 -12.34 5.83 -17.86
N ALA A 373 -13.45 5.25 -17.39
CA ALA A 373 -14.23 5.79 -16.29
C ALA A 373 -14.88 4.69 -15.47
N ASP A 374 -14.95 4.90 -14.15
CA ASP A 374 -15.74 4.09 -13.22
C ASP A 374 -16.72 5.00 -12.46
N LEU A 375 -17.94 4.51 -12.24
CA LEU A 375 -18.88 5.08 -11.29
C LEU A 375 -19.38 3.97 -10.38
N THR A 376 -19.35 4.21 -9.09
CA THR A 376 -19.72 3.24 -8.05
C THR A 376 -20.70 3.85 -7.06
N TYR A 377 -21.66 3.04 -6.64
CA TYR A 377 -22.51 3.30 -5.49
C TYR A 377 -22.31 2.16 -4.49
N ARG A 378 -21.82 2.51 -3.31
CA ARG A 378 -21.51 1.58 -2.22
C ARG A 378 -22.48 1.79 -1.08
N LYS A 379 -23.21 0.73 -0.71
CA LYS A 379 -24.00 0.67 0.53
C LYS A 379 -23.18 0.08 1.66
N ASN A 380 -23.35 0.62 2.86
CA ASN A 380 -22.61 0.24 4.07
C ASN A 380 -21.09 0.36 3.93
N ALA A 381 -20.60 1.28 3.09
CA ALA A 381 -19.18 1.59 2.99
C ALA A 381 -18.62 1.96 4.37
N GLN A 382 -17.46 1.40 4.71
CA GLN A 382 -16.71 1.77 5.91
C GLN A 382 -16.25 3.22 5.77
N LEU A 383 -16.67 4.05 6.72
CA LEU A 383 -16.27 5.45 6.77
C LEU A 383 -15.04 5.65 7.66
N ALA A 384 -14.32 6.74 7.47
CA ALA A 384 -13.17 7.10 8.28
C ALA A 384 -13.61 7.35 9.75
N ALA A 385 -13.26 6.44 10.66
CA ALA A 385 -13.50 6.64 12.08
C ALA A 385 -12.44 7.57 12.67
N LYS A 386 -12.79 8.29 13.74
CA LYS A 386 -11.76 8.96 14.53
C LYS A 386 -10.89 7.85 15.15
N PRO A 387 -9.55 7.87 15.00
CA PRO A 387 -8.70 6.85 15.59
C PRO A 387 -9.00 6.73 17.09
N PHE A 388 -9.13 5.49 17.59
CA PHE A 388 -9.46 5.23 18.99
C PHE A 388 -10.84 5.76 19.45
N SER A 389 -11.78 5.97 18.53
CA SER A 389 -13.12 6.55 18.81
C SER A 389 -14.10 5.67 19.59
N THR A 390 -13.76 4.43 19.94
CA THR A 390 -14.59 3.56 20.79
C THR A 390 -14.72 4.08 22.24
N LEU A 391 -14.22 5.29 22.54
CA LEU A 391 -14.46 6.06 23.78
C LEU A 391 -15.70 6.97 23.75
N ALA A 392 -16.45 7.05 22.66
CA ALA A 392 -17.62 7.92 22.59
C ALA A 392 -18.77 7.39 23.46
N GLY A 393 -18.80 7.82 24.74
CA GLY A 393 -19.91 7.55 25.65
C GLY A 393 -19.68 7.70 27.16
N ALA A 394 -18.53 8.23 27.62
CA ALA A 394 -18.19 8.27 29.04
C ALA A 394 -18.89 9.39 29.86
N SER A 395 -20.15 9.71 29.57
CA SER A 395 -20.91 10.62 30.44
C SER A 395 -22.38 10.29 30.67
N ASN A 396 -23.00 9.27 30.05
CA ASN A 396 -24.43 8.95 30.32
C ASN A 396 -24.97 7.58 29.80
N ILE A 397 -24.20 6.47 29.81
CA ILE A 397 -24.65 5.28 29.06
C ILE A 397 -24.40 3.95 29.77
N GLY A 398 -25.47 3.16 29.91
CA GLY A 398 -25.39 1.72 30.09
C GLY A 398 -24.56 1.11 28.98
N TYR A 399 -23.59 0.29 29.39
CA TYR A 399 -22.72 -0.50 28.52
C TYR A 399 -23.51 -1.19 27.40
N GLY A 400 -23.40 -0.67 26.17
CA GLY A 400 -23.39 -1.57 25.03
C GLY A 400 -22.15 -2.43 25.18
N ALA A 401 -22.32 -3.76 25.29
CA ALA A 401 -21.23 -4.68 25.57
C ALA A 401 -20.00 -4.39 24.69
N VAL A 402 -18.82 -4.45 25.31
CA VAL A 402 -17.53 -4.60 24.60
C VAL A 402 -17.74 -5.71 23.56
N GLY A 403 -17.83 -5.37 22.27
CA GLY A 403 -18.19 -6.32 21.21
C GLY A 403 -19.20 -5.83 20.16
N ASN A 404 -19.94 -4.73 20.37
CA ASN A 404 -20.72 -4.10 19.29
C ASN A 404 -19.82 -3.19 18.44
N SER A 405 -19.76 -3.43 17.13
CA SER A 405 -18.98 -2.61 16.19
C SER A 405 -19.50 -1.17 16.19
N MET A 406 -18.75 -0.27 16.84
CA MET A 406 -18.98 1.19 16.81
C MET A 406 -18.39 1.85 15.56
N LEU A 407 -18.05 1.06 14.53
CA LEU A 407 -17.43 1.58 13.32
C LEU A 407 -18.46 2.32 12.45
N PRO A 408 -18.16 3.54 11.98
CA PRO A 408 -19.08 4.31 11.15
C PRO A 408 -19.23 3.67 9.77
N VAL A 409 -20.47 3.51 9.32
CA VAL A 409 -20.79 3.03 7.97
C VAL A 409 -21.82 3.93 7.30
N GLY A 410 -21.71 4.07 5.98
CA GLY A 410 -22.58 4.94 5.19
C GLY A 410 -22.77 4.49 3.75
N ASP A 411 -23.57 5.24 3.02
CA ASP A 411 -23.71 5.10 1.57
C ASP A 411 -22.82 6.14 0.88
N VAL A 412 -22.01 5.70 -0.08
CA VAL A 412 -21.02 6.53 -0.79
C VAL A 412 -21.17 6.34 -2.29
N VAL A 413 -21.17 7.44 -3.04
CA VAL A 413 -20.93 7.45 -4.49
C VAL A 413 -19.49 7.85 -4.73
N SER A 414 -18.77 7.10 -5.55
CA SER A 414 -17.39 7.44 -5.94
C SER A 414 -17.14 7.09 -7.39
N GLY A 415 -16.20 7.76 -8.02
CA GLY A 415 -15.84 7.46 -9.39
C GLY A 415 -14.49 8.01 -9.79
N VAL A 416 -14.05 7.57 -10.95
CA VAL A 416 -12.83 8.05 -11.60
C VAL A 416 -13.11 8.29 -13.07
N VAL A 417 -12.38 9.24 -13.64
CA VAL A 417 -12.23 9.40 -15.09
C VAL A 417 -10.74 9.53 -15.36
N ASN A 418 -10.21 8.70 -16.25
CA ASN A 418 -8.82 8.75 -16.65
C ASN A 418 -8.67 8.77 -18.17
N ALA A 419 -7.50 9.21 -18.59
CA ALA A 419 -7.10 9.17 -19.98
C ALA A 419 -5.62 8.81 -20.11
N ILE A 420 -5.31 8.01 -21.12
CA ILE A 420 -3.96 7.64 -21.52
C ILE A 420 -3.72 8.16 -22.93
N ALA A 421 -2.73 9.03 -23.08
CA ALA A 421 -2.30 9.59 -24.35
C ALA A 421 -0.87 9.18 -24.66
N TYR A 422 -0.60 8.92 -25.94
CA TYR A 422 0.74 8.64 -26.44
C TYR A 422 1.16 9.75 -27.40
N PHE A 423 2.38 10.24 -27.21
CA PHE A 423 2.99 11.24 -28.07
C PHE A 423 4.09 10.57 -28.86
N GLY A 424 4.08 10.81 -30.17
CA GLY A 424 5.19 10.45 -31.05
C GLY A 424 6.39 11.36 -30.86
N LYS A 425 7.31 11.30 -31.83
CA LYS A 425 8.56 12.07 -31.82
C LYS A 425 8.31 13.57 -31.81
N THR A 426 9.02 14.27 -30.93
CA THR A 426 9.08 15.74 -30.85
C THR A 426 10.55 16.19 -30.89
N PRO A 427 10.84 17.50 -30.95
CA PRO A 427 12.21 17.99 -30.80
C PRO A 427 12.86 17.69 -29.44
N VAL A 428 12.07 17.30 -28.43
CA VAL A 428 12.55 17.11 -27.04
C VAL A 428 12.66 15.64 -26.66
N PHE A 429 11.86 14.73 -27.24
CA PHE A 429 11.84 13.30 -26.93
C PHE A 429 11.38 12.47 -28.15
N ASP A 430 11.73 11.19 -28.21
CA ASP A 430 11.33 10.29 -29.32
C ASP A 430 9.93 9.72 -29.14
N SER A 431 9.47 9.53 -27.90
CA SER A 431 8.08 9.25 -27.58
C SER A 431 7.77 9.68 -26.15
N ALA A 432 6.49 9.80 -25.81
CA ALA A 432 6.08 9.96 -24.42
C ALA A 432 4.73 9.33 -24.15
N SER A 433 4.48 8.95 -22.89
CA SER A 433 3.13 8.60 -22.42
C SER A 433 2.68 9.60 -21.35
N LEU A 434 1.40 10.00 -21.42
CA LEU A 434 0.72 10.77 -20.38
C LEU A 434 -0.47 9.97 -19.89
N GLN A 435 -0.55 9.78 -18.58
CA GLN A 435 -1.70 9.19 -17.92
C GLN A 435 -2.22 10.23 -16.93
N ALA A 436 -3.51 10.51 -16.97
CA ALA A 436 -4.14 11.43 -16.03
C ALA A 436 -5.43 10.81 -15.50
N GLU A 437 -5.72 11.00 -14.22
CA GLU A 437 -6.95 10.58 -13.57
C GLU A 437 -7.48 11.68 -12.67
N VAL A 438 -8.78 11.90 -12.73
CA VAL A 438 -9.54 12.66 -11.73
C VAL A 438 -10.43 11.67 -11.01
N ASN A 439 -10.41 11.69 -9.69
CA ASN A 439 -11.30 10.88 -8.87
C ASN A 439 -12.17 11.76 -7.98
N PHE A 440 -13.31 11.23 -7.56
CA PHE A 440 -14.17 11.90 -6.59
C PHE A 440 -14.85 10.90 -5.65
N SER A 441 -15.25 11.41 -4.48
CA SER A 441 -16.16 10.71 -3.58
C SER A 441 -17.23 11.67 -3.04
N HIS A 442 -18.43 11.14 -2.83
CA HIS A 442 -19.58 11.84 -2.27
C HIS A 442 -20.24 10.97 -1.21
N LEU A 443 -20.45 11.53 -0.02
CA LEU A 443 -21.22 10.89 1.04
C LEU A 443 -22.72 11.14 0.84
N ASN A 444 -23.47 10.09 0.54
CA ASN A 444 -24.93 10.17 0.44
C ASN A 444 -25.58 10.24 1.83
N SER A 445 -25.20 9.33 2.73
CA SER A 445 -25.76 9.27 4.08
C SER A 445 -24.90 8.45 5.03
N VAL A 446 -24.89 8.80 6.30
CA VAL A 446 -24.37 7.92 7.38
C VAL A 446 -25.50 7.01 7.84
N LYS A 447 -25.22 5.71 7.97
CA LYS A 447 -26.21 4.69 8.38
C LYS A 447 -26.09 4.27 9.83
N ARG A 448 -24.86 4.17 10.35
CA ARG A 448 -24.61 3.73 11.74
C ARG A 448 -23.40 4.45 12.30
N ASN A 449 -23.39 4.62 13.62
CA ASN A 449 -22.27 5.10 14.42
C ASN A 449 -21.70 6.45 13.93
N GLY A 450 -22.58 7.40 13.58
CA GLY A 450 -22.18 8.75 13.20
C GLY A 450 -21.34 9.46 14.28
N ASP A 451 -21.56 9.11 15.55
CA ASP A 451 -20.79 9.62 16.68
C ASP A 451 -19.32 9.16 16.69
N SER A 452 -18.95 8.19 15.87
CA SER A 452 -17.56 7.76 15.68
C SER A 452 -16.98 8.20 14.33
N PHE A 453 -17.81 8.81 13.46
CA PHE A 453 -17.41 9.27 12.14
C PHE A 453 -16.61 10.59 12.23
N PHE A 454 -15.38 10.58 11.72
CA PHE A 454 -14.48 11.74 11.76
C PHE A 454 -14.73 12.67 10.57
N ALA A 455 -15.86 13.38 10.61
CA ALA A 455 -16.31 14.25 9.53
C ALA A 455 -16.97 15.54 10.01
N GLU A 456 -17.03 16.52 9.12
CA GLU A 456 -17.80 17.76 9.32
C GLU A 456 -19.26 17.45 9.62
N GLY A 457 -19.79 18.02 10.70
CA GLY A 457 -21.16 17.76 11.18
C GLY A 457 -21.32 16.46 11.98
N TYR A 458 -20.22 15.76 12.28
CA TYR A 458 -20.17 14.56 13.11
C TYR A 458 -19.11 14.72 14.21
N ASN A 459 -18.37 13.66 14.57
CA ASN A 459 -17.35 13.66 15.61
C ASN A 459 -15.99 14.21 15.12
N CYS A 460 -16.03 15.34 14.42
CA CYS A 460 -14.85 16.15 14.13
C CYS A 460 -15.05 17.54 14.74
N PRO A 461 -14.17 18.00 15.66
CA PRO A 461 -14.29 19.34 16.23
C PRO A 461 -14.33 20.38 15.11
N GLN A 462 -15.42 21.15 14.99
CA GLN A 462 -15.42 22.31 14.11
C GLN A 462 -14.35 23.27 14.61
N ALA A 463 -13.44 23.66 13.72
CA ALA A 463 -12.40 24.65 13.97
C ALA A 463 -13.02 25.93 14.56
N GLN A 464 -12.96 26.09 15.89
CA GLN A 464 -13.15 27.38 16.56
C GLN A 464 -11.89 27.85 17.31
N THR A 465 -10.85 27.02 17.35
CA THR A 465 -9.51 27.42 17.79
C THR A 465 -8.49 26.87 16.79
N GLU A 466 -7.46 27.64 16.51
CA GLU A 466 -6.53 27.53 15.37
C GLU A 466 -5.68 26.24 15.29
N GLY A 467 -6.04 25.16 16.00
CA GLY A 467 -5.27 23.92 16.10
C GLY A 467 -5.79 22.72 15.29
N PHE A 468 -6.99 22.75 14.71
CA PHE A 468 -7.64 21.55 14.14
C PHE A 468 -8.28 21.63 12.71
N PRO A 469 -7.81 22.44 11.74
CA PRO A 469 -8.48 22.52 10.43
C PRO A 469 -8.14 21.39 9.43
N TYR A 470 -7.23 20.46 9.77
CA TYR A 470 -6.73 19.44 8.83
C TYR A 470 -7.22 18.04 9.21
N GLY A 471 -7.91 17.36 8.30
CA GLY A 471 -8.20 15.92 8.41
C GLY A 471 -9.67 15.51 8.59
N CYS A 472 -10.59 16.42 8.96
CA CYS A 472 -12.02 16.08 8.97
C CYS A 472 -12.47 15.67 7.57
N ALA A 473 -13.12 14.51 7.45
CA ALA A 473 -13.75 14.13 6.20
C ALA A 473 -14.87 15.11 5.84
N THR A 474 -14.98 15.44 4.56
CA THR A 474 -15.99 16.37 4.04
C THR A 474 -16.99 15.60 3.19
N LYS A 475 -18.19 16.15 2.96
CA LYS A 475 -19.21 15.47 2.15
C LYS A 475 -18.74 15.11 0.73
N ASN A 476 -17.81 15.89 0.16
CA ASN A 476 -17.27 15.67 -1.18
C ASN A 476 -15.74 15.75 -1.17
N SER A 477 -15.06 14.84 -1.84
CA SER A 477 -13.63 14.97 -2.14
C SER A 477 -13.33 14.83 -3.63
N VAL A 478 -12.25 15.45 -4.09
CA VAL A 478 -11.72 15.35 -5.45
C VAL A 478 -10.20 15.22 -5.39
N GLY A 479 -9.66 14.20 -6.05
CA GLY A 479 -8.24 13.98 -6.25
C GLY A 479 -7.86 14.01 -7.73
N ILE A 480 -6.59 14.31 -7.99
CA ILE A 480 -5.98 14.20 -9.32
C ILE A 480 -4.70 13.39 -9.23
N ALA A 481 -4.40 12.63 -10.28
CA ALA A 481 -3.13 11.96 -10.46
C ALA A 481 -2.67 12.09 -11.91
N VAL A 482 -1.40 12.39 -12.12
CA VAL A 482 -0.79 12.55 -13.44
C VAL A 482 0.55 11.84 -13.46
N ALA A 483 0.78 10.99 -14.45
CA ALA A 483 2.06 10.39 -14.77
C ALA A 483 2.48 10.80 -16.19
N PHE A 484 3.71 11.28 -16.34
CA PHE A 484 4.27 11.61 -17.65
C PHE A 484 5.65 10.97 -17.79
N GLU A 485 5.88 10.27 -18.89
CA GLU A 485 7.12 9.55 -19.15
C GLU A 485 7.59 9.78 -20.59
N PRO A 486 8.43 10.80 -20.83
CA PRO A 486 9.18 10.93 -22.07
C PRO A 486 10.29 9.87 -22.16
N LYS A 487 10.58 9.44 -23.39
CA LYS A 487 11.58 8.43 -23.73
C LYS A 487 12.47 8.90 -24.90
N TRP A 488 13.73 8.51 -24.83
CA TRP A 488 14.75 8.67 -25.87
C TRP A 488 15.28 7.29 -26.22
N PHE A 489 15.13 6.91 -27.48
CA PHE A 489 15.51 5.57 -27.93
C PHE A 489 16.96 5.56 -28.39
N GLN A 490 17.66 4.47 -28.09
CA GLN A 490 19.02 4.22 -28.58
C GLN A 490 19.98 5.40 -28.33
N VAL A 491 19.90 6.01 -27.14
CA VAL A 491 20.83 7.08 -26.72
C VAL A 491 22.27 6.55 -26.76
N PHE A 492 22.42 5.28 -26.37
CA PHE A 492 23.54 4.43 -26.74
C PHE A 492 23.02 3.17 -27.42
N ASN A 493 23.90 2.41 -28.08
CA ASN A 493 23.51 1.13 -28.67
C ASN A 493 22.91 0.20 -27.60
N GLY A 494 21.67 -0.23 -27.79
CA GLY A 494 20.94 -1.07 -26.85
C GLY A 494 20.43 -0.35 -25.59
N VAL A 495 20.58 0.98 -25.46
CA VAL A 495 20.16 1.72 -24.27
C VAL A 495 19.10 2.76 -24.60
N ASP A 496 17.91 2.54 -24.03
CA ASP A 496 16.82 3.51 -24.06
C ASP A 496 16.75 4.24 -22.72
N ILE A 497 16.55 5.56 -22.74
CA ILE A 497 16.43 6.38 -21.54
C ILE A 497 15.00 6.88 -21.40
N SER A 498 14.44 6.88 -20.19
CA SER A 498 13.16 7.54 -19.88
C SER A 498 13.26 8.44 -18.66
N MET A 499 12.36 9.43 -18.57
CA MET A 499 12.29 10.34 -17.42
C MET A 499 10.91 10.25 -16.74
N PRO A 500 10.63 9.21 -15.95
CA PRO A 500 9.32 9.04 -15.33
C PRO A 500 9.04 10.14 -14.29
N MET A 501 7.88 10.77 -14.43
CA MET A 501 7.35 11.78 -13.50
C MET A 501 5.96 11.37 -13.03
N PHE A 502 5.66 11.68 -11.77
CA PHE A 502 4.34 11.47 -11.18
C PHE A 502 3.98 12.60 -10.22
N LEU A 503 2.70 12.96 -10.20
CA LEU A 503 2.08 13.83 -9.20
C LEU A 503 0.69 13.29 -8.87
N GLY A 504 0.44 12.97 -7.61
CA GLY A 504 -0.89 12.73 -7.04
C GLY A 504 -1.21 13.78 -6.00
N LEU A 505 -2.42 14.35 -6.03
CA LEU A 505 -2.81 15.42 -5.12
C LEU A 505 -4.33 15.43 -4.89
N GLY A 506 -4.73 15.47 -3.61
CA GLY A 506 -6.09 15.83 -3.25
C GLY A 506 -6.32 17.34 -3.45
N VAL A 507 -7.28 17.71 -4.29
CA VAL A 507 -7.51 19.10 -4.71
C VAL A 507 -8.57 19.77 -3.84
N LYS A 508 -9.64 19.04 -3.52
CA LYS A 508 -10.79 19.57 -2.78
C LYS A 508 -11.33 18.54 -1.81
N GLY A 509 -11.68 19.01 -0.61
CA GLY A 509 -12.26 18.17 0.44
C GLY A 509 -11.34 17.07 0.94
N ASN A 510 -11.83 16.32 1.91
CA ASN A 510 -11.19 15.13 2.48
C ASN A 510 -12.14 13.94 2.33
N SER A 511 -11.59 12.81 1.91
CA SER A 511 -12.34 11.59 1.63
C SER A 511 -13.05 11.06 2.87
N VAL A 512 -14.27 10.54 2.69
CA VAL A 512 -15.05 9.88 3.74
C VAL A 512 -14.65 8.42 3.97
N VAL A 513 -13.86 7.84 3.07
CA VAL A 513 -13.27 6.50 3.20
C VAL A 513 -11.76 6.60 3.41
N MET A 514 -11.19 5.63 4.11
CA MET A 514 -9.74 5.56 4.31
C MET A 514 -9.00 5.43 2.97
N PHE A 515 -7.79 5.99 2.90
CA PHE A 515 -6.92 5.98 1.71
C PHE A 515 -7.50 6.68 0.47
N GLY A 516 -8.62 7.40 0.60
CA GLY A 516 -9.04 8.35 -0.43
C GLY A 516 -8.30 9.69 -0.30
N ASP A 517 -8.52 10.56 -1.28
CA ASP A 517 -7.81 11.82 -1.40
C ASP A 517 -8.24 12.87 -0.37
N ASN A 518 -7.25 13.56 0.17
CA ASN A 518 -7.42 14.67 1.12
C ASN A 518 -6.76 15.96 0.60
N LYS A 519 -7.41 17.10 0.80
CA LYS A 519 -6.99 18.39 0.22
C LYS A 519 -5.57 18.78 0.62
N GLY A 520 -4.64 18.82 -0.33
CA GLY A 520 -3.22 19.12 -0.12
C GLY A 520 -2.39 17.95 0.38
N GLN A 521 -2.97 16.74 0.42
CA GLN A 521 -2.25 15.49 0.61
C GLN A 521 -1.90 14.90 -0.76
N GLY A 522 -0.73 14.28 -0.90
CA GLY A 522 -0.30 13.70 -2.15
C GLY A 522 1.09 13.08 -2.12
N SER A 523 1.57 12.70 -3.28
CA SER A 523 2.96 12.28 -3.50
C SER A 523 3.41 12.72 -4.88
N TYR A 524 4.72 12.86 -5.05
CA TYR A 524 5.32 13.18 -6.34
C TYR A 524 6.62 12.41 -6.53
N SER A 525 6.97 12.15 -7.78
CA SER A 525 8.27 11.59 -8.11
C SER A 525 8.81 12.16 -9.40
N LEU A 526 10.14 12.24 -9.47
CA LEU A 526 10.89 12.59 -10.67
C LEU A 526 12.08 11.64 -10.72
N GLY A 527 12.31 11.02 -11.87
CA GLY A 527 13.45 10.13 -12.03
C GLY A 527 13.95 10.02 -13.45
N VAL A 528 15.02 9.26 -13.59
CA VAL A 528 15.63 8.86 -14.86
C VAL A 528 15.80 7.35 -14.81
N SER A 529 15.42 6.68 -15.89
CA SER A 529 15.59 5.24 -16.06
C SER A 529 16.36 4.95 -17.33
N ALA A 530 17.14 3.88 -17.31
CA ALA A 530 17.82 3.31 -18.46
C ALA A 530 17.41 1.85 -18.60
N ASP A 531 16.86 1.49 -19.76
CA ASP A 531 16.56 0.12 -20.14
C ASP A 531 17.64 -0.34 -21.14
N ILE A 532 18.38 -1.38 -20.78
CA ILE A 532 19.53 -1.91 -21.52
C ILE A 532 19.14 -3.27 -22.10
N ASP A 533 19.21 -3.37 -23.42
CA ASP A 533 18.89 -4.54 -24.25
C ASP A 533 17.50 -5.13 -23.95
N ASN A 534 16.55 -4.29 -23.50
CA ASN A 534 15.22 -4.69 -23.03
C ASN A 534 15.23 -5.77 -21.93
N LYS A 535 16.35 -5.94 -21.22
CA LYS A 535 16.54 -7.00 -20.22
C LYS A 535 16.91 -6.45 -18.84
N HIS A 536 17.68 -5.37 -18.80
CA HIS A 536 18.16 -4.75 -17.57
C HIS A 536 17.58 -3.35 -17.44
N SER A 537 16.92 -3.08 -16.33
CA SER A 537 16.35 -1.76 -16.04
C SER A 537 17.07 -1.16 -14.83
N ILE A 538 17.61 0.05 -14.98
CA ILE A 538 18.24 0.83 -13.90
C ILE A 538 17.45 2.13 -13.76
N SER A 539 16.97 2.45 -12.56
CA SER A 539 16.18 3.65 -12.31
C SER A 539 16.64 4.41 -11.08
N LEU A 540 16.88 5.71 -11.23
CA LEU A 540 17.14 6.66 -10.14
C LEU A 540 15.92 7.58 -9.99
N LYS A 541 15.31 7.61 -8.81
CA LYS A 541 14.11 8.43 -8.55
C LYS A 541 14.25 9.22 -7.26
N TYR A 542 13.79 10.46 -7.28
CA TYR A 542 13.42 11.22 -6.09
C TYR A 542 11.93 11.00 -5.83
N ASN A 543 11.58 10.64 -4.61
CA ASN A 543 10.21 10.40 -4.17
C ASN A 543 9.89 11.34 -3.01
N GLY A 544 8.82 12.12 -3.13
CA GLY A 544 8.39 13.06 -2.12
C GLY A 544 6.92 12.93 -1.77
N PHE A 545 6.57 13.45 -0.59
CA PHE A 545 5.20 13.39 -0.06
C PHE A 545 4.70 14.78 0.30
N LEU A 546 3.40 14.98 0.08
CA LEU A 546 2.70 16.21 0.38
C LEU A 546 1.65 15.91 1.45
N ALA A 547 1.59 16.76 2.46
CA ALA A 547 0.51 16.75 3.44
C ALA A 547 0.37 18.14 4.06
N LYS A 548 -0.84 18.48 4.49
CA LYS A 548 -1.05 19.59 5.39
C LYS A 548 -0.84 19.11 6.80
N HIS A 549 -0.16 19.90 7.60
CA HIS A 549 0.09 19.60 9.00
C HIS A 549 0.11 20.87 9.85
N SER A 550 -0.19 20.75 11.13
CA SER A 550 0.04 21.80 12.11
C SER A 550 1.54 22.05 12.32
N LYS A 551 1.89 23.25 12.79
CA LYS A 551 3.27 23.64 13.16
C LYS A 551 3.56 23.41 14.65
N ASP A 552 2.66 22.73 15.37
CA ASP A 552 2.73 22.63 16.82
C ASP A 552 3.89 21.73 17.27
N GLU A 553 4.64 22.24 18.25
CA GLU A 553 5.75 21.58 18.96
C GLU A 553 5.26 20.48 19.94
N LEU A 554 3.95 20.23 19.98
CA LEU A 554 3.32 19.25 20.87
C LEU A 554 3.39 17.87 20.26
N GLY A 555 4.45 17.20 20.68
CA GLY A 555 4.86 15.84 20.44
C GLY A 555 3.90 14.67 20.69
N ALA A 556 2.59 14.84 20.63
CA ALA A 556 1.67 13.72 20.62
C ALA A 556 0.52 14.06 19.66
N ALA A 557 0.40 13.29 18.57
CA ALA A 557 -0.66 13.46 17.59
C ALA A 557 -0.61 14.79 16.80
N SER A 558 0.59 15.21 16.33
CA SER A 558 0.69 16.32 15.35
C SER A 558 -0.32 16.12 14.23
N ASN A 559 -1.19 17.10 14.05
CA ASN A 559 -2.37 16.97 13.23
C ASN A 559 -1.98 17.06 11.76
N SER A 560 -2.33 16.04 10.99
CA SER A 560 -2.18 16.04 9.54
C SER A 560 -3.44 15.49 8.87
N ASN A 561 -3.69 15.94 7.66
CA ASN A 561 -4.70 15.33 6.79
C ASN A 561 -4.20 14.05 6.10
N ALA A 562 -3.01 13.54 6.45
CA ALA A 562 -2.49 12.31 5.90
C ALA A 562 -3.20 11.07 6.45
N SER A 563 -3.72 10.23 5.56
CA SER A 563 -4.32 8.93 5.91
C SER A 563 -3.31 7.89 6.44
N LEU A 564 -2.01 8.09 6.15
CA LEU A 564 -0.91 7.28 6.62
C LEU A 564 0.24 8.16 7.09
N GLY A 565 0.55 8.08 8.39
CA GLY A 565 1.82 8.54 8.96
C GLY A 565 2.22 9.99 8.66
N LYS A 566 3.44 10.33 9.07
CA LYS A 566 4.00 11.67 8.89
C LYS A 566 4.93 11.74 7.69
N TYR A 567 4.43 11.34 6.53
CA TYR A 567 5.29 11.11 5.36
C TYR A 567 5.86 12.39 4.72
N TRP A 568 5.33 13.57 5.01
CA TRP A 568 5.84 14.85 4.48
C TRP A 568 7.32 15.11 4.83
N ASP A 569 7.85 14.44 5.85
CA ASP A 569 9.25 14.51 6.23
C ASP A 569 10.11 13.40 5.60
N ARG A 570 9.50 12.43 4.91
CA ARG A 570 10.14 11.18 4.51
C ARG A 570 10.56 11.09 3.06
N ASP A 571 10.79 12.24 2.42
CA ASP A 571 11.33 12.30 1.07
C ASP A 571 12.65 11.51 0.98
N TRP A 572 12.84 10.83 -0.14
CA TRP A 572 13.95 9.89 -0.29
C TRP A 572 14.32 9.68 -1.76
N ILE A 573 15.57 9.32 -1.97
CA ILE A 573 16.12 9.00 -3.28
C ILE A 573 16.30 7.48 -3.34
N SER A 574 15.88 6.87 -4.44
CA SER A 574 16.00 5.43 -4.67
C SER A 574 16.73 5.13 -5.96
N LEU A 575 17.66 4.16 -5.92
CA LEU A 575 18.26 3.50 -7.07
C LEU A 575 17.77 2.05 -7.11
N THR A 576 17.21 1.66 -8.24
CA THR A 576 16.68 0.33 -8.51
C THR A 576 17.40 -0.29 -9.69
N TYR A 577 17.77 -1.56 -9.55
CA TYR A 577 18.14 -2.43 -10.65
C TYR A 577 17.15 -3.60 -10.72
N LYS A 578 16.67 -3.92 -11.92
CA LYS A 578 15.74 -5.03 -12.17
C LYS A 578 16.14 -5.78 -13.43
N THR A 579 16.05 -7.11 -13.40
CA THR A 579 16.16 -7.96 -14.58
C THR A 579 15.29 -9.18 -14.44
N THR A 580 14.85 -9.75 -15.58
CA THR A 580 14.09 -11.01 -15.62
C THR A 580 14.77 -11.94 -16.60
N PHE A 581 14.77 -13.22 -16.25
CA PHE A 581 15.33 -14.30 -17.03
C PHE A 581 14.61 -15.62 -16.69
#